data_AF-A0A6P1YIK9-F1
#
_entry.id   AF-A0A6P1YIK9-F1
#
_cell.length_a   1.000
_cell.length_b   1.000
_cell.length_c   1.000
_cell.angle_alpha   90.00
_cell.angle_beta   90.00
_cell.angle_gamma   90.00
#
_symmetry.space_group_name_H-M   'P 1'
#
loop_
_entity.id
_entity.type
_entity.pdbx_description
1 polymer ?
#
loop_
_entity_poly.entity_id
_entity_poly.type
_entity_poly.pdbx_seq_one_letter_code
_entity_poly.pdbx_strand_id
1 'polypeptide(L)' 'MPKITRDPLFKPNLSKSESKADAVSRAAMAIIERETTLQSAKTARLREARLAKEAGEITGKSRR' A
#
# COMPACT_ATOMS: atom_id res chain seq x y z
N MET A 1 11.95 28.31 -51.12
CA MET A 1 12.24 26.98 -50.52
C MET A 1 12.40 27.16 -49.02
N PRO A 2 11.57 26.53 -48.16
CA PRO A 2 11.67 26.76 -46.73
C PRO A 2 12.94 26.08 -46.20
N LYS A 3 13.75 26.83 -45.44
CA LYS A 3 14.99 26.36 -44.83
C LYS A 3 14.64 25.47 -43.64
N ILE A 4 15.02 24.20 -43.71
CA ILE A 4 14.93 23.25 -42.59
C ILE A 4 15.98 23.68 -41.57
N THR A 5 15.60 24.52 -40.62
CA THR A 5 16.42 24.80 -39.44
C THR A 5 16.42 23.56 -38.55
N ARG A 6 17.58 23.24 -37.97
CA ARG A 6 17.84 22.10 -37.07
C ARG A 6 16.92 22.12 -35.85
N ASP A 7 15.67 21.77 -36.06
CA ASP A 7 14.71 21.47 -35.02
C ASP A 7 15.29 20.31 -34.17
N PRO A 8 14.96 20.27 -32.87
CA PRO A 8 15.82 19.88 -31.77
C PRO A 8 16.17 18.40 -31.75
N LEU A 9 17.07 17.97 -32.64
CA LEU A 9 17.53 16.58 -32.76
C LEU A 9 18.18 16.05 -31.47
N PHE A 10 18.53 16.93 -30.53
CA PHE A 10 19.26 16.61 -29.30
C PHE A 10 18.58 17.07 -28.01
N LYS A 11 17.30 17.48 -28.03
CA LYS A 11 16.61 17.73 -26.75
C LYS A 11 16.15 16.38 -26.18
N PRO A 12 16.60 15.99 -24.97
CA PRO A 12 16.03 14.82 -24.32
C PRO A 12 14.53 15.07 -24.13
N ASN A 13 13.67 14.19 -24.63
CA ASN A 13 12.24 14.23 -24.33
C ASN A 13 12.03 13.83 -22.86
N LEU A 14 12.28 14.77 -21.93
CA LEU A 14 11.99 14.64 -20.51
C LEU A 14 10.46 14.66 -20.29
N SER A 15 9.78 13.59 -20.70
CA SER A 15 8.34 13.43 -20.42
C SER A 15 7.86 11.97 -20.38
N LYS A 16 8.71 10.97 -20.67
CA LYS A 16 8.25 9.57 -20.79
C LYS A 16 8.82 8.60 -19.77
N SER A 17 9.72 9.04 -18.90
CA SER A 17 10.16 8.23 -17.78
C SER A 17 9.75 8.90 -16.49
N GLU A 18 8.65 8.45 -15.89
CA GLU A 18 8.78 8.20 -14.45
C GLU A 18 10.06 7.39 -14.30
N SER A 19 10.97 7.84 -13.43
CA SER A 19 12.22 7.10 -13.25
C SER A 19 11.84 5.66 -12.94
N LYS A 20 12.56 4.67 -13.47
CA LYS A 20 12.34 3.27 -13.08
C LYS A 20 12.35 3.12 -11.54
N ALA A 21 13.09 3.99 -10.86
CA ALA A 21 13.09 4.13 -9.40
C ALA A 21 11.73 4.55 -8.81
N ASP A 22 10.99 5.45 -9.45
CA ASP A 22 9.67 5.91 -8.99
C ASP A 22 8.63 4.80 -9.13
N ALA A 23 8.69 4.04 -10.23
CA ALA A 23 7.81 2.90 -10.45
C ALA A 23 8.04 1.81 -9.40
N VAL A 24 9.32 1.51 -9.11
CA VAL A 24 9.69 0.56 -8.04
C VAL A 24 9.25 1.07 -6.67
N SER A 25 9.46 2.35 -6.39
CA SER A 25 9.06 2.97 -5.11
C SER A 25 7.55 2.88 -4.88
N ARG A 26 6.74 3.17 -5.91
CA ARG A 26 5.28 3.01 -5.83
C ARG A 26 4.87 1.56 -5.62
N ALA A 27 5.48 0.62 -6.34
CA ALA A 27 5.19 -0.79 -6.17
C ALA A 27 5.51 -1.27 -4.75
N ALA A 28 6.65 -0.86 -4.20
CA ALA A 28 7.05 -1.18 -2.83
C ALA A 28 6.05 -0.63 -1.81
N MET A 29 5.64 0.64 -1.95
CA MET A 29 4.66 1.26 -1.04
C MET A 29 3.30 0.56 -1.13
N ALA A 30 2.84 0.20 -2.33
CA ALA A 30 1.59 -0.52 -2.52
C ALA A 30 1.62 -1.92 -1.86
N ILE A 31 2.76 -2.61 -1.90
CA ILE A 31 2.94 -3.89 -1.21
C ILE A 31 2.86 -3.71 0.31
N ILE A 32 3.57 -2.73 0.87
CA ILE A 32 3.57 -2.44 2.30
C ILE A 32 2.15 -2.11 2.79
N GLU A 33 1.44 -1.25 2.07
CA GLU A 33 0.06 -0.89 2.40
C GLU A 33 -0.87 -2.12 2.39
N ARG A 34 -0.74 -2.97 1.38
CA ARG A 34 -1.51 -4.22 1.31
C ARG A 34 -1.20 -5.16 2.48
N GLU A 35 0.06 -5.30 2.85
CA GLU A 35 0.44 -6.20 3.95
C GLU A 35 -0.03 -5.67 5.31
N THR A 36 0.14 -4.37 5.54
CA THR A 36 -0.31 -3.72 6.78
C THR A 36 -1.82 -3.78 6.95
N THR A 37 -2.60 -3.61 5.88
CA THR A 37 -4.07 -3.76 5.91
C THR A 37 -4.51 -5.20 6.19
N LEU A 38 -3.83 -6.20 5.61
CA LEU A 38 -4.11 -7.61 5.92
C LEU A 38 -3.76 -7.96 7.37
N GLN A 39 -2.63 -7.45 7.87
CA GLN A 39 -2.21 -7.67 9.24
C GLN A 39 -3.20 -7.03 10.23
N SER A 40 -3.61 -5.77 10.00
CA SER A 40 -4.55 -5.06 10.85
C SER A 40 -5.95 -5.70 10.85
N ALA A 41 -6.43 -6.16 9.69
CA ALA A 41 -7.68 -6.89 9.60
C ALA A 41 -7.64 -8.21 10.38
N LYS A 42 -6.53 -8.95 10.31
CA LYS A 42 -6.34 -10.19 11.08
C LYS A 42 -6.31 -9.91 12.58
N THR A 43 -5.56 -8.90 13.02
CA THR A 43 -5.45 -8.57 14.45
C THR A 43 -6.78 -8.07 15.01
N ALA A 44 -7.55 -7.27 14.26
CA ALA A 44 -8.88 -6.85 14.64
C ALA A 44 -9.80 -8.06 14.88
N ARG A 45 -9.88 -8.99 13.93
CA ARG A 45 -10.68 -10.23 14.06
C ARG A 45 -10.28 -11.07 15.28
N LEU A 46 -8.98 -11.25 15.50
CA LEU A 46 -8.48 -12.01 16.65
C LEU A 46 -8.77 -11.31 17.97
N ARG A 47 -8.70 -9.97 17.99
CA ARG A 47 -9.02 -9.17 19.17
C ARG A 47 -10.50 -9.26 19.51
N GLU A 48 -11.39 -9.17 18.53
CA GLU A 48 -12.84 -9.36 18.72
C GLU A 48 -13.16 -10.76 19.27
N ALA A 49 -12.57 -11.81 18.68
CA ALA A 49 -12.75 -13.17 19.16
C ALA A 49 -12.25 -13.35 20.61
N ARG A 50 -11.13 -12.71 20.97
CA ARG A 50 -10.60 -12.73 22.33
C ARG A 50 -11.55 -12.04 23.32
N LEU A 51 -12.04 -10.85 22.98
CA LEU A 51 -12.98 -10.11 23.83
C LEU A 51 -14.29 -10.89 24.04
N ALA A 52 -14.82 -11.54 23.00
CA ALA A 52 -16.00 -12.39 23.11
C ALA A 52 -15.78 -13.57 24.06
N LYS A 53 -14.61 -14.21 23.98
CA LYS A 53 -14.22 -15.30 24.87
C LYS A 53 -14.10 -14.82 26.33
N GLU A 54 -13.41 -13.71 26.55
CA GLU A 54 -13.25 -13.11 27.88
C GLU A 54 -14.60 -12.73 28.50
N ALA A 55 -15.53 -12.16 27.71
CA ALA A 55 -16.89 -11.88 28.17
C ALA A 55 -17.65 -13.15 28.57
N GLY A 56 -17.52 -14.24 27.80
CA GLY A 56 -18.08 -15.54 28.16
C GLY A 56 -17.51 -16.11 29.46
N GLU A 57 -16.19 -15.99 29.65
CA GLU A 57 -15.51 -16.46 30.87
C GLU A 57 -15.90 -15.64 32.11
N ILE A 58 -15.98 -14.30 31.99
CA ILE A 58 -16.41 -13.42 33.08
C ILE A 58 -17.86 -13.73 33.49
N THR A 59 -18.77 -13.83 32.52
CA THR A 59 -20.18 -14.14 32.81
C THR A 59 -20.37 -15.54 33.38
N GLY A 60 -19.53 -16.51 33.01
CA GLY A 60 -19.52 -17.86 33.58
C GLY A 60 -18.93 -17.92 34.98
N LYS A 61 -17.90 -17.11 35.27
CA LYS A 61 -17.28 -17.03 36.60
C LYS A 61 -18.16 -16.31 37.62
N SER A 62 -18.94 -15.32 37.19
CA SER A 62 -19.95 -14.67 38.04
C SER A 62 -21.14 -15.57 38.40
N ARG A 63 -21.34 -16.67 37.66
CA ARG A 63 -22.44 -17.64 37.87
C ARG A 63 -22.03 -18.87 38.69
N ARG A 64 -20.76 -18.96 39.10
CA ARG A 64 -20.22 -20.07 39.91
C ARG A 64 -20.01 -19.66 41.35
#